data_AF-A0A932VTM0-F1
#
_entry.id   AF-A0A932VTM0-F1
#
_cell.length_a   1.000
_cell.length_b   1.000
_cell.length_c   1.000
_cell.angle_alpha   90.00
_cell.angle_beta   90.00
_cell.angle_gamma   90.00
#
_symmetry.space_group_name_H-M   'P 1'
#
loop_
_entity.id
_entity.type
_entity.pdbx_description
1 polymer ?
#
loop_
_entity_poly.entity_id
_entity_poly.type
_entity_poly.pdbx_seq_one_letter_code
_entity_poly.pdbx_strand_id
1 'polypeptide(L)'
;MPGKIYGKIRNGLKGLFPDFFDKINKHKLVVKYIITGVSTATLDFIFLFAFTEYVFRGRYIISAIFAFGISLTFAFFVQKYWTFADYSHENVHGQLFNYFLTVIFIMCLNLLLLFLLVEFVHVHYLLAQLVALCVTGVVGFVINVRHVFYKSYYPKGVAIAAGIFPPDVGGPATYIYRLVNEIAKIEVRSTVVTYSRLRHDTIENGYDVIRINARWPLLVRGITYLVFLFIAAVNYPVIFAQDLTSTGLLAMVVKKFLPQKKLVIRVGGDLLWERKVEAGKTKLSIADFYRSGRYKRDIVYRIGQMVLNSADQIIVPALFLKDIYVRYYKIPEEKIDVIKNPLPDINLCEVDAPSESVQGEKTILFAGRFLKLKNVDRLIKAFIVNYDAIKPARLVLIGEGSEEKNYREIISKWQHSSQISILPPLLQPELFGYIRKANLCVCPSLSEVNPNFILE
;
A
#
# COMPACT_ATOMS: atom_id res chain seq x y z
N MET A 1 37.20 -9.32 5.74
CA MET A 1 38.25 -8.27 5.65
C MET A 1 37.90 -7.04 4.78
N PRO A 2 37.03 -7.06 3.75
CA PRO A 2 36.73 -5.87 2.92
C PRO A 2 36.00 -4.70 3.64
N GLY A 3 35.22 -5.00 4.69
CA GLY A 3 34.40 -4.00 5.39
C GLY A 3 35.19 -2.95 6.20
N LYS A 4 36.40 -3.29 6.69
CA LYS A 4 37.23 -2.36 7.50
C LYS A 4 37.90 -1.27 6.64
N ILE A 5 38.29 -1.61 5.41
CA ILE A 5 38.88 -0.66 4.46
C ILE A 5 37.79 0.26 3.90
N TYR A 6 36.63 -0.31 3.53
CA TYR A 6 35.46 0.47 3.10
C TYR A 6 34.99 1.46 4.17
N GLY A 7 34.96 1.04 5.45
CA GLY A 7 34.61 1.91 6.58
C GLY A 7 35.58 3.08 6.78
N LYS A 8 36.90 2.86 6.66
CA LYS A 8 37.90 3.93 6.78
C LYS A 8 37.82 4.94 5.64
N ILE A 9 37.67 4.48 4.40
CA ILE A 9 37.54 5.36 3.22
C ILE A 9 36.23 6.16 3.27
N ARG A 10 35.13 5.51 3.67
CA ARG A 10 33.82 6.13 3.84
C ARG A 10 33.84 7.23 4.91
N ASN A 11 34.47 6.97 6.05
CA ASN A 11 34.56 7.94 7.14
C ASN A 11 35.53 9.08 6.82
N GLY A 12 36.60 8.81 6.07
CA GLY A 12 37.52 9.85 5.58
C GLY A 12 36.86 10.80 4.57
N LEU A 13 36.11 10.28 3.61
CA LEU A 13 35.37 11.09 2.62
C LEU A 13 34.25 11.93 3.26
N LYS A 14 33.54 11.36 4.26
CA LYS A 14 32.52 12.09 5.03
C LYS A 14 33.13 13.23 5.87
N GLY A 15 34.35 13.05 6.39
CA GLY A 15 35.07 14.08 7.14
C GLY A 15 35.62 15.21 6.29
N LEU A 16 36.00 14.93 5.04
CA LEU A 16 36.60 15.92 4.13
C LEU A 16 35.54 16.76 3.38
N PHE A 17 34.42 16.16 2.95
CA PHE A 17 33.39 16.85 2.18
C PHE A 17 31.97 16.37 2.55
N PRO A 18 31.40 16.85 3.67
CA PRO A 18 30.13 16.35 4.20
C PRO A 18 28.95 16.53 3.24
N ASP A 19 28.75 17.73 2.69
CA ASP A 19 27.62 18.03 1.80
C ASP A 19 27.68 17.29 0.46
N PHE A 20 28.89 17.07 -0.05
CA PHE A 20 29.14 16.31 -1.27
C PHE A 20 28.91 14.82 -1.04
N PHE A 21 29.38 14.30 0.10
CA PHE A 21 29.17 12.91 0.49
C PHE A 21 27.69 12.57 0.69
N ASP A 22 26.92 13.46 1.33
CA ASP A 22 25.49 13.24 1.55
C ASP A 22 24.68 13.30 0.23
N LYS A 23 25.04 14.20 -0.70
CA LYS A 23 24.47 14.21 -2.06
C LYS A 23 24.79 12.94 -2.85
N ILE A 24 26.04 12.46 -2.80
CA ILE A 24 26.45 11.20 -3.45
C ILE A 24 25.73 10.01 -2.83
N ASN A 25 25.57 9.99 -1.50
CA ASN A 25 24.94 8.88 -0.81
C ASN A 25 23.42 8.83 -1.10
N LYS A 26 22.77 9.99 -1.26
CA LYS A 26 21.37 10.11 -1.71
C LYS A 26 21.15 9.52 -3.11
N HIS A 27 22.12 9.67 -4.01
CA HIS A 27 22.07 9.14 -5.39
C HIS A 27 23.05 7.99 -5.65
N LYS A 28 23.41 7.23 -4.60
CA LYS A 28 24.50 6.24 -4.62
C LYS A 28 24.38 5.23 -5.75
N LEU A 29 23.17 4.83 -6.10
CA LEU A 29 22.95 3.85 -7.17
C LEU A 29 23.32 4.42 -8.55
N VAL A 30 22.86 5.64 -8.86
CA VAL A 30 23.17 6.32 -10.13
C VAL A 30 24.68 6.53 -10.24
N VAL A 31 25.32 6.94 -9.14
CA VAL A 31 26.77 7.10 -9.07
C VAL A 31 27.51 5.78 -9.35
N LYS A 32 27.11 4.68 -8.69
CA LYS A 32 27.69 3.35 -8.97
C LYS A 32 27.49 2.90 -10.41
N TYR A 33 26.32 3.18 -10.98
CA TYR A 33 26.00 2.83 -12.37
C TYR A 33 26.92 3.58 -13.35
N ILE A 34 27.10 4.89 -13.15
CA ILE A 34 28.02 5.70 -13.96
C ILE A 34 29.46 5.19 -13.81
N ILE A 35 29.92 4.94 -12.58
CA ILE A 35 31.27 4.41 -12.33
C ILE A 35 31.47 3.09 -13.06
N THR A 36 30.50 2.18 -12.99
CA THR A 36 30.57 0.88 -13.69
C THR A 36 30.65 1.07 -15.19
N GLY A 37 29.87 2.00 -15.76
CA GLY A 37 29.94 2.33 -17.19
C GLY A 37 31.32 2.85 -17.60
N VAL A 38 31.89 3.79 -16.84
CA VAL A 38 33.23 4.33 -17.10
C VAL A 38 34.29 3.23 -17.01
N SER A 39 34.28 2.43 -15.94
CA SER A 39 35.23 1.33 -15.76
C SER A 39 35.14 0.28 -16.87
N THR A 40 33.91 0.00 -17.35
CA THR A 40 33.69 -0.92 -18.48
C THR A 40 34.30 -0.37 -19.77
N ALA A 41 34.07 0.90 -20.08
CA ALA A 41 34.62 1.53 -21.27
C ALA A 41 36.16 1.57 -21.23
N THR A 42 36.75 1.87 -20.07
CA THR A 42 38.22 1.83 -19.90
C THR A 42 38.77 0.43 -20.12
N LEU A 43 38.14 -0.61 -19.56
CA LEU A 43 38.55 -1.99 -19.79
C LEU A 43 38.45 -2.37 -21.26
N ASP A 44 37.41 -1.90 -21.96
CA ASP A 44 37.24 -2.16 -23.38
C ASP A 44 38.40 -1.63 -24.21
N PHE A 45 38.83 -0.38 -23.96
CA PHE A 45 40.01 0.20 -24.63
C PHE A 45 41.31 -0.56 -24.29
N ILE A 46 41.49 -0.97 -23.03
CA ILE A 46 42.67 -1.73 -22.60
C ILE A 46 42.72 -3.08 -23.34
N PHE A 47 41.61 -3.82 -23.38
CA PHE A 47 41.56 -5.11 -24.07
C PHE A 47 41.66 -4.96 -25.58
N LEU A 48 41.05 -3.93 -26.18
CA LEU A 48 41.19 -3.64 -27.60
C LEU A 48 42.66 -3.42 -27.97
N PHE A 49 43.37 -2.58 -27.21
CA PHE A 49 44.80 -2.35 -27.42
C PHE A 49 45.61 -3.63 -27.23
N ALA A 50 45.41 -4.34 -26.12
CA ALA A 50 46.15 -5.55 -25.81
C ALA A 50 45.96 -6.65 -26.87
N PHE A 51 44.73 -6.85 -27.35
CA PHE A 51 44.42 -7.82 -28.38
C PHE A 51 44.93 -7.41 -29.75
N THR A 52 44.86 -6.12 -30.10
CA THR A 52 45.34 -5.63 -31.39
C THR A 52 46.86 -5.77 -31.50
N GLU A 53 47.60 -5.38 -30.47
CA GLU A 53 49.07 -5.39 -30.48
C GLU A 53 49.65 -6.79 -30.24
N TYR A 54 49.18 -7.50 -29.21
CA TYR A 54 49.87 -8.69 -28.71
C TYR A 54 49.25 -10.03 -29.16
N VAL A 55 47.95 -10.07 -29.48
CA VAL A 55 47.25 -11.34 -29.76
C VAL A 55 46.98 -11.53 -31.24
N PHE A 56 46.32 -10.55 -31.89
CA PHE A 56 45.83 -10.68 -33.26
C PHE A 56 46.65 -9.89 -34.29
N ARG A 57 47.78 -9.31 -33.88
CA ARG A 57 48.81 -8.70 -34.75
C ARG A 57 48.22 -7.73 -35.79
N GLY A 58 47.47 -6.73 -35.32
CA GLY A 58 46.88 -5.67 -36.16
C GLY A 58 45.46 -5.94 -36.69
N ARG A 59 44.86 -7.12 -36.45
CA ARG A 59 43.45 -7.36 -36.81
C ARG A 59 42.49 -6.72 -35.80
N TYR A 60 42.26 -5.41 -35.93
CA TYR A 60 41.50 -4.62 -34.95
C TYR A 60 40.01 -5.02 -34.83
N ILE A 61 39.35 -5.46 -35.91
CA ILE A 61 37.93 -5.88 -35.87
C ILE A 61 37.75 -7.11 -34.98
N ILE A 62 38.62 -8.13 -35.15
CA ILE A 62 38.60 -9.34 -34.33
C ILE A 62 38.89 -8.97 -32.87
N SER A 63 39.88 -8.09 -32.65
CA SER A 63 40.24 -7.59 -31.33
C SER A 63 39.07 -6.88 -30.64
N ALA A 64 38.31 -6.06 -31.36
CA ALA A 64 37.13 -5.36 -30.84
C ALA A 64 36.00 -6.30 -30.42
N ILE A 65 35.75 -7.38 -31.18
CA ILE A 65 34.72 -8.38 -30.82
C ILE A 65 35.07 -9.07 -29.49
N PHE A 66 36.33 -9.49 -29.32
CA PHE A 66 36.77 -10.13 -28.08
C PHE A 66 36.82 -9.15 -26.89
N ALA A 67 37.29 -7.92 -27.11
CA ALA A 67 37.30 -6.88 -26.08
C ALA A 67 35.87 -6.60 -25.58
N PHE A 68 34.93 -6.39 -26.49
CA PHE A 68 33.53 -6.14 -26.16
C PHE A 68 32.90 -7.29 -25.37
N GLY A 69 33.16 -8.55 -25.74
CA GLY A 69 32.65 -9.71 -25.02
C GLY A 69 33.12 -9.81 -23.57
N ILE A 70 34.40 -9.52 -23.33
CA ILE A 70 34.98 -9.50 -21.97
C ILE A 70 34.45 -8.33 -21.17
N SER A 71 34.45 -7.12 -21.76
CA SER A 71 33.93 -5.90 -21.15
C SER A 71 32.46 -6.06 -20.76
N LEU A 72 31.64 -6.65 -21.62
CA LEU A 72 30.22 -6.90 -21.36
C LEU A 72 30.01 -7.88 -20.20
N THR A 73 30.81 -8.94 -20.15
CA THR A 73 30.76 -9.93 -19.06
C THR A 73 31.15 -9.29 -17.73
N PHE A 74 32.23 -8.50 -17.72
CA PHE A 74 32.65 -7.72 -16.56
C PHE A 74 31.55 -6.75 -16.12
N ALA A 75 30.97 -5.99 -17.05
CA ALA A 75 29.91 -5.04 -16.78
C ALA A 75 28.70 -5.71 -16.12
N PHE A 76 28.26 -6.86 -16.63
CA PHE A 76 27.17 -7.62 -16.04
C PHE A 76 27.46 -7.98 -14.58
N PHE A 77 28.64 -8.53 -14.27
CA PHE A 77 28.96 -8.97 -12.92
C PHE A 77 29.14 -7.82 -11.94
N VAL A 78 29.78 -6.72 -12.35
CA VAL A 78 29.90 -5.52 -11.52
C VAL A 78 28.53 -4.89 -11.29
N GLN A 79 27.70 -4.82 -12.33
CA GLN A 79 26.35 -4.31 -12.18
C GLN A 79 25.52 -5.19 -11.23
N LYS A 80 25.54 -6.51 -11.41
CA LYS A 80 24.84 -7.46 -10.56
C LYS A 80 25.31 -7.36 -9.10
N TYR A 81 26.59 -7.59 -8.82
CA TYR A 81 27.07 -7.76 -7.46
C TYR A 81 27.46 -6.48 -6.73
N TRP A 82 27.83 -5.41 -7.44
CA TRP A 82 28.30 -4.17 -6.81
C TRP A 82 27.34 -2.99 -6.98
N THR A 83 26.82 -2.78 -8.19
CA THR A 83 25.89 -1.67 -8.47
C THR A 83 24.53 -1.93 -7.84
N PHE A 84 23.91 -3.06 -8.18
CA PHE A 84 22.59 -3.46 -7.70
C PHE A 84 22.63 -4.38 -6.48
N ALA A 85 23.82 -4.84 -6.05
CA ALA A 85 24.01 -5.69 -4.87
C ALA A 85 23.13 -6.95 -4.88
N ASP A 86 22.91 -7.52 -6.05
CA ASP A 86 22.15 -8.74 -6.29
C ASP A 86 23.02 -9.98 -6.12
N TYR A 87 23.04 -10.54 -4.91
CA TYR A 87 23.74 -11.79 -4.59
C TYR A 87 22.88 -13.05 -4.84
N SER A 88 21.69 -12.91 -5.43
CA SER A 88 20.86 -14.07 -5.75
C SER A 88 21.45 -14.88 -6.90
N HIS A 89 21.54 -16.19 -6.71
CA HIS A 89 21.91 -17.16 -7.74
C HIS A 89 20.70 -17.70 -8.52
N GLU A 90 19.48 -17.31 -8.15
CA GLU A 90 18.29 -17.70 -8.89
C GLU A 90 18.25 -17.01 -10.26
N ASN A 91 18.16 -17.81 -11.33
CA ASN A 91 17.94 -17.33 -12.70
C ASN A 91 19.00 -16.33 -13.25
N VAL A 92 20.28 -16.52 -12.89
CA VAL A 92 21.38 -15.67 -13.40
C VAL A 92 21.47 -15.69 -14.93
N HIS A 93 21.22 -16.84 -15.56
CA HIS A 93 21.22 -16.96 -17.03
C HIS A 93 20.14 -16.11 -17.68
N GLY A 94 18.92 -16.08 -17.12
CA GLY A 94 17.85 -15.21 -17.61
C GLY A 94 18.17 -13.72 -17.44
N GLN A 95 18.82 -13.35 -16.33
CA GLN A 95 19.29 -11.97 -16.13
C GLN A 95 20.39 -11.59 -17.13
N LEU A 96 21.36 -12.46 -17.37
CA LEU A 96 22.42 -12.24 -18.36
C LEU A 96 21.85 -12.09 -19.77
N PHE A 97 20.88 -12.94 -20.14
CA PHE A 97 20.20 -12.86 -21.44
C PHE A 97 19.42 -11.55 -21.60
N ASN A 98 18.63 -11.15 -20.60
CA ASN A 98 17.90 -9.89 -20.63
C ASN A 98 18.85 -8.67 -20.63
N TYR A 99 19.98 -8.76 -19.93
CA TYR A 99 21.02 -7.74 -19.96
C TYR A 99 21.63 -7.61 -21.35
N PHE A 100 21.95 -8.74 -22.00
CA PHE A 100 22.45 -8.76 -23.37
C PHE A 100 21.47 -8.12 -24.36
N LEU A 101 20.18 -8.48 -24.30
CA LEU A 101 19.13 -7.83 -25.11
C LEU A 101 19.02 -6.33 -24.83
N THR A 102 19.16 -5.93 -23.57
CA THR A 102 19.15 -4.51 -23.19
C THR A 102 20.32 -3.75 -23.83
N VAL A 103 21.52 -4.34 -23.86
CA VAL A 103 22.69 -3.72 -24.51
C VAL A 103 22.49 -3.59 -26.02
N ILE A 104 21.97 -4.62 -26.69
CA ILE A 104 21.65 -4.53 -28.13
C ILE A 104 20.63 -3.43 -28.39
N PHE A 105 19.54 -3.39 -27.62
CA PHE A 105 18.51 -2.37 -27.75
C PHE A 105 19.08 -0.96 -27.54
N ILE A 106 19.92 -0.76 -26.52
CA ILE A 106 20.59 0.51 -26.25
C ILE A 106 21.48 0.93 -27.44
N MET A 107 22.21 -0.02 -28.03
CA MET A 107 23.06 0.25 -29.19
C MET A 107 22.22 0.71 -30.39
N CYS A 108 21.12 0.02 -30.70
CA CYS A 108 20.21 0.42 -31.77
C CYS A 108 19.58 1.80 -31.51
N LEU A 109 19.17 2.06 -30.27
CA LEU A 109 18.61 3.35 -29.87
C LEU A 109 19.64 4.48 -29.99
N ASN A 110 20.91 4.22 -29.64
CA ASN A 110 21.99 5.20 -29.77
C ASN A 110 22.17 5.63 -31.24
N LEU A 111 22.23 4.67 -32.16
CA LEU A 111 22.36 4.93 -33.59
C LEU A 111 21.15 5.68 -34.16
N LEU A 112 19.94 5.28 -33.76
CA LEU A 112 18.71 5.95 -34.18
C LEU A 112 18.67 7.41 -33.72
N LEU A 113 19.03 7.68 -32.46
CA LEU A 113 19.07 9.04 -31.93
C LEU A 113 20.13 9.90 -32.64
N LEU A 114 21.31 9.34 -32.89
CA LEU A 114 22.37 10.03 -33.62
C LEU A 114 21.89 10.41 -35.03
N PHE A 115 21.29 9.46 -35.78
CA PHE A 115 20.73 9.70 -37.10
C PHE A 115 19.66 10.79 -37.08
N LEU A 116 18.70 10.72 -36.17
CA LEU A 116 17.62 11.70 -36.07
C LEU A 116 18.15 13.11 -35.76
N LEU A 117 19.09 13.23 -34.82
CA LEU A 117 19.65 14.52 -34.42
C LEU A 117 20.50 15.17 -35.52
N VAL A 118 21.25 14.38 -36.28
CA VAL A 118 22.11 14.90 -37.36
C VAL A 118 21.28 15.22 -38.61
N GLU A 119 20.42 14.32 -39.06
CA GLU A 119 19.71 14.46 -40.34
C GLU A 119 18.47 15.34 -40.25
N PHE A 120 17.71 15.29 -39.15
CA PHE A 120 16.45 16.03 -39.03
C PHE A 120 16.55 17.28 -38.18
N VAL A 121 17.42 17.27 -37.15
CA VAL A 121 17.62 18.42 -36.25
C VAL A 121 18.86 19.23 -36.62
N HIS A 122 19.69 18.72 -37.54
CA HIS A 122 20.91 19.37 -38.02
C HIS A 122 21.91 19.72 -36.90
N VAL A 123 21.95 18.91 -35.84
CA VAL A 123 22.92 19.04 -34.76
C VAL A 123 24.26 18.46 -35.18
N HIS A 124 25.37 19.12 -34.84
CA HIS A 124 26.71 18.60 -35.10
C HIS A 124 26.90 17.21 -34.47
N TYR A 125 27.48 16.26 -35.22
CA TYR A 125 27.53 14.84 -34.83
C TYR A 125 28.16 14.58 -33.45
N LEU A 126 29.17 15.35 -33.05
CA LEU A 126 29.77 15.24 -31.70
C LEU A 126 28.79 15.62 -30.58
N LEU A 127 27.99 16.67 -30.79
CA LEU A 127 26.98 17.11 -29.83
C LEU A 127 25.80 16.13 -29.81
N ALA A 128 25.39 15.64 -30.98
CA ALA A 128 24.38 14.60 -31.11
C ALA A 128 24.80 13.30 -30.38
N GLN A 129 26.07 12.91 -30.49
CA GLN A 129 26.62 11.74 -29.79
C GLN A 129 26.58 11.91 -28.27
N LEU A 130 26.90 13.10 -27.76
CA LEU A 130 26.84 13.39 -26.33
C LEU A 130 25.39 13.30 -25.80
N VAL A 131 24.43 13.87 -26.53
CA VAL A 131 23.01 13.79 -26.19
C VAL A 131 22.52 12.34 -26.23
N ALA A 132 22.85 11.59 -27.28
CA ALA A 132 22.47 10.19 -27.42
C ALA A 132 23.04 9.34 -26.27
N LEU A 133 24.28 9.57 -25.85
CA LEU A 133 24.89 8.88 -24.71
C LEU A 133 24.14 9.15 -23.40
N CYS A 134 23.77 10.40 -23.13
CA CYS A 134 23.01 10.76 -21.93
C CYS A 134 21.63 10.08 -21.92
N VAL A 135 20.89 10.14 -23.04
CA VAL A 135 19.56 9.54 -23.15
C VAL A 135 19.62 8.02 -23.00
N THR A 136 20.52 7.38 -23.74
CA THR A 136 20.67 5.91 -23.69
C THR A 136 21.17 5.42 -22.33
N GLY A 137 22.03 6.18 -21.64
CA GLY A 137 22.46 5.90 -20.27
C GLY A 137 21.29 5.90 -19.28
N VAL A 138 20.39 6.88 -19.38
CA VAL A 138 19.18 6.96 -18.54
C VAL A 138 18.21 5.82 -18.86
N VAL A 139 17.94 5.57 -20.14
CA VAL A 139 17.05 4.49 -20.58
C VAL A 139 17.59 3.13 -20.12
N GLY A 140 18.89 2.88 -20.30
CA GLY A 140 19.54 1.66 -19.86
C GLY A 140 19.50 1.47 -18.35
N PHE A 141 19.73 2.53 -17.58
CA PHE A 141 19.58 2.49 -16.12
C PHE A 141 18.16 2.08 -15.71
N VAL A 142 17.14 2.68 -16.34
CA VAL A 142 15.73 2.39 -16.04
C VAL A 142 15.37 0.93 -16.37
N ILE A 143 15.82 0.42 -17.53
CA ILE A 143 15.59 -0.98 -17.93
C ILE A 143 16.28 -1.93 -16.94
N ASN A 144 17.54 -1.65 -16.60
CA ASN A 144 18.31 -2.47 -15.66
C ASN A 144 17.67 -2.53 -14.28
N VAL A 145 17.17 -1.39 -13.76
CA VAL A 145 16.44 -1.32 -12.48
C VAL A 145 15.11 -2.07 -12.52
N ARG A 146 14.33 -1.93 -13.60
CA ARG A 146 12.94 -2.43 -13.63
C ARG A 146 12.80 -3.88 -14.09
N HIS A 147 13.70 -4.34 -14.95
CA HIS A 147 13.57 -5.63 -15.63
C HIS A 147 14.72 -6.59 -15.35
N VAL A 148 15.97 -6.11 -15.34
CA VAL A 148 17.14 -7.00 -15.22
C VAL A 148 17.45 -7.35 -13.75
N PHE A 149 17.58 -6.35 -12.87
CA PHE A 149 18.01 -6.52 -11.48
C PHE A 149 16.93 -6.16 -10.44
N TYR A 150 15.65 -6.21 -10.83
CA TYR A 150 14.54 -5.67 -10.03
C TYR A 150 14.37 -6.32 -8.65
N LYS A 151 14.60 -7.64 -8.52
CA LYS A 151 14.39 -8.38 -7.26
C LYS A 151 15.30 -7.90 -6.14
N SER A 152 16.47 -7.37 -6.48
CA SER A 152 17.51 -6.99 -5.52
C SER A 152 17.55 -5.49 -5.27
N TYR A 153 16.95 -4.71 -6.17
CA TYR A 153 16.84 -3.27 -6.02
C TYR A 153 15.66 -2.83 -5.15
N TYR A 154 14.54 -3.56 -5.16
CA TYR A 154 13.39 -3.22 -4.34
C TYR A 154 13.50 -3.92 -2.98
N PRO A 155 13.89 -3.20 -1.91
CA PRO A 155 13.99 -3.79 -0.57
C PRO A 155 12.62 -4.32 -0.13
N LYS A 156 12.61 -5.10 0.96
CA LYS A 156 11.37 -5.44 1.66
C LYS A 156 10.58 -4.14 1.86
N GLY A 157 9.42 -4.03 1.22
CA GLY A 157 8.61 -2.83 1.27
C GLY A 157 7.27 -2.96 0.57
N VAL A 158 6.37 -2.03 0.86
CA VAL A 158 4.96 -2.13 0.47
C VAL A 158 4.44 -0.77 0.00
N ALA A 159 3.90 -0.72 -1.20
CA ALA A 159 3.05 0.39 -1.65
C ALA A 159 1.63 0.15 -1.12
N ILE A 160 1.09 1.08 -0.35
CA ILE A 160 -0.22 0.93 0.30
C ILE A 160 -1.22 1.86 -0.39
N ALA A 161 -2.27 1.28 -0.96
CA ALA A 161 -3.41 2.00 -1.49
C ALA A 161 -4.52 2.07 -0.42
N ALA A 162 -4.60 3.21 0.27
CA ALA A 162 -5.59 3.48 1.31
C ALA A 162 -6.63 4.50 0.85
N GLY A 163 -7.90 4.30 1.25
CA GLY A 163 -8.98 5.23 0.90
C GLY A 163 -9.03 6.43 1.86
N ILE A 164 -8.62 6.20 3.10
CA ILE A 164 -8.53 7.16 4.20
C ILE A 164 -7.31 6.81 5.06
N PHE A 165 -6.70 7.82 5.67
CA PHE A 165 -5.54 7.69 6.56
C PHE A 165 -5.54 8.87 7.56
N PRO A 166 -5.01 8.73 8.79
CA PRO A 166 -4.99 9.83 9.75
C PRO A 166 -4.42 11.11 9.14
N PRO A 167 -4.95 12.30 9.46
CA PRO A 167 -5.90 12.57 10.55
C PRO A 167 -7.38 12.31 10.21
N ASP A 168 -7.70 11.81 9.00
CA ASP A 168 -9.07 11.41 8.68
C ASP A 168 -9.46 10.20 9.58
N VAL A 169 -10.60 10.31 10.28
CA VAL A 169 -11.03 9.34 11.30
C VAL A 169 -11.77 8.17 10.66
N GLY A 170 -11.42 6.95 11.05
CA GLY A 170 -12.17 5.75 10.69
C GLY A 170 -11.39 4.46 10.92
N GLY A 171 -12.09 3.34 11.11
CA GLY A 171 -11.46 2.02 11.32
C GLY A 171 -10.42 1.65 10.25
N PRO A 172 -10.69 1.87 8.95
CA PRO A 172 -9.68 1.66 7.91
C PRO A 172 -8.43 2.54 8.09
N ALA A 173 -8.58 3.82 8.45
CA ALA A 173 -7.46 4.73 8.67
C ALA A 173 -6.58 4.27 9.85
N THR A 174 -7.21 3.94 10.99
CA THR A 174 -6.51 3.41 12.17
C THR A 174 -5.78 2.11 11.88
N TYR A 175 -6.38 1.22 11.09
CA TYR A 175 -5.74 -0.04 10.70
C TYR A 175 -4.45 0.18 9.92
N ILE A 176 -4.47 1.03 8.88
CA ILE A 176 -3.26 1.27 8.08
C ILE A 176 -2.20 1.99 8.90
N TYR A 177 -2.59 2.95 9.74
CA TYR A 177 -1.68 3.64 10.64
C TYR A 177 -0.94 2.67 11.57
N ARG A 178 -1.65 1.75 12.22
CA ARG A 178 -1.02 0.70 13.04
C ARG A 178 -0.13 -0.22 12.20
N LEU A 179 -0.63 -0.64 11.03
CA LEU A 179 0.10 -1.52 10.13
C LEU A 179 1.44 -0.92 9.68
N VAL A 180 1.48 0.34 9.24
CA VAL A 180 2.73 0.98 8.78
C VAL A 180 3.73 1.19 9.91
N ASN A 181 3.26 1.46 11.13
CA ASN A 181 4.11 1.56 12.30
C ASN A 181 4.72 0.21 12.68
N GLU A 182 3.95 -0.88 12.65
CA GLU A 182 4.49 -2.23 12.90
C GLU A 182 5.45 -2.70 11.79
N ILE A 183 5.14 -2.38 10.53
CA ILE A 183 6.01 -2.66 9.39
C ILE A 183 7.33 -1.88 9.51
N ALA A 184 7.28 -0.63 9.96
CA ALA A 184 8.48 0.19 10.19
C ALA A 184 9.41 -0.41 11.25
N LYS A 185 8.85 -1.02 12.32
CA LYS A 185 9.64 -1.68 13.38
C LYS A 185 10.49 -2.86 12.88
N ILE A 186 10.04 -3.54 11.82
CA ILE A 186 10.78 -4.66 11.21
C ILE A 186 11.66 -4.23 10.02
N GLU A 187 12.02 -2.94 9.95
CA GLU A 187 12.86 -2.31 8.93
C GLU A 187 12.34 -2.46 7.48
N VAL A 188 11.02 -2.60 7.33
CA VAL A 188 10.35 -2.65 6.03
C VAL A 188 9.83 -1.25 5.71
N ARG A 189 10.14 -0.72 4.52
CA ARG A 189 9.67 0.60 4.11
C ARG A 189 8.26 0.53 3.53
N SER A 190 7.46 1.57 3.75
CA SER A 190 6.17 1.67 3.08
C SER A 190 5.89 3.08 2.58
N THR A 191 5.10 3.16 1.51
CA THR A 191 4.55 4.43 1.04
C THR A 191 3.03 4.28 0.95
N VAL A 192 2.31 5.12 1.69
CA VAL A 192 0.85 5.18 1.71
C VAL A 192 0.38 6.22 0.71
N VAL A 193 -0.47 5.83 -0.23
CA VAL A 193 -1.21 6.74 -1.09
C VAL A 193 -2.64 6.79 -0.60
N THR A 194 -3.13 7.98 -0.27
CA THR A 194 -4.45 8.18 0.35
C THR A 194 -5.15 9.41 -0.19
N TYR A 195 -6.49 9.42 -0.13
CA TYR A 195 -7.23 10.67 -0.23
C TYR A 195 -7.19 11.41 1.11
N SER A 196 -7.10 12.74 1.07
CA SER A 196 -7.26 13.58 2.25
C SER A 196 -7.76 14.97 1.89
N ARG A 197 -8.38 15.66 2.85
CA ARG A 197 -8.76 17.07 2.71
C ARG A 197 -7.62 18.03 3.07
N LEU A 198 -6.55 17.52 3.69
CA LEU A 198 -5.36 18.28 4.08
C LEU A 198 -4.25 18.17 3.02
N ARG A 199 -3.40 19.21 2.93
CA ARG A 199 -2.34 19.36 1.91
C ARG A 199 -0.93 19.00 2.40
N HIS A 200 -0.80 18.17 3.44
CA HIS A 200 0.52 17.83 3.97
C HIS A 200 0.94 16.41 3.58
N ASP A 201 1.89 16.30 2.67
CA ASP A 201 2.73 15.12 2.58
C ASP A 201 3.65 15.13 3.82
N THR A 202 3.54 14.09 4.65
CA THR A 202 4.40 13.92 5.82
C THR A 202 5.29 12.70 5.60
N ILE A 203 6.59 12.91 5.79
CA ILE A 203 7.53 11.82 6.04
C ILE A 203 7.44 11.58 7.54
N GLU A 204 6.91 10.42 7.92
CA GLU A 204 6.85 9.97 9.32
C GLU A 204 7.91 8.86 9.50
N ASN A 205 8.37 8.64 10.73
CA ASN A 205 9.47 7.71 11.00
C ASN A 205 9.16 6.29 10.47
N GLY A 206 9.74 5.93 9.32
CA GLY A 206 9.65 4.59 8.71
C GLY A 206 8.68 4.45 7.53
N TYR A 207 7.88 5.47 7.20
CA TYR A 207 7.00 5.44 6.03
C TYR A 207 6.71 6.82 5.43
N ASP A 208 6.41 6.85 4.13
CA ASP A 208 6.01 8.06 3.40
C ASP A 208 4.49 8.10 3.22
N VAL A 209 3.87 9.27 3.32
CA VAL A 209 2.45 9.46 3.03
C VAL A 209 2.26 10.48 1.90
N ILE A 210 1.61 10.04 0.82
CA ILE A 210 1.23 10.87 -0.32
C ILE A 210 -0.28 11.14 -0.24
N ARG A 211 -0.65 12.41 -0.08
CA ARG A 211 -2.05 12.82 0.10
C ARG A 211 -2.63 13.45 -1.16
N ILE A 212 -3.64 12.78 -1.72
CA ILE A 212 -4.40 13.28 -2.86
C ILE A 212 -5.60 14.09 -2.37
N ASN A 213 -5.73 15.31 -2.86
CA ASN A 213 -6.81 16.20 -2.45
C ASN A 213 -8.19 15.61 -2.79
N ALA A 214 -8.95 15.27 -1.76
CA ALA A 214 -10.28 14.68 -1.87
C ALA A 214 -11.32 15.63 -2.48
N ARG A 215 -11.07 16.96 -2.48
CA ARG A 215 -11.97 17.99 -3.06
C ARG A 215 -11.86 18.10 -4.57
N TRP A 216 -10.83 17.55 -5.20
CA TRP A 216 -10.71 17.57 -6.65
C TRP A 216 -11.83 16.75 -7.33
N PRO A 217 -12.21 17.09 -8.57
CA PRO A 217 -13.18 16.32 -9.34
C PRO A 217 -12.80 14.84 -9.40
N LEU A 218 -13.80 13.96 -9.46
CA LEU A 218 -13.63 12.50 -9.36
C LEU A 218 -12.56 11.96 -10.32
N LEU A 219 -12.56 12.43 -11.57
CA LEU A 219 -11.58 12.02 -12.58
C LEU A 219 -10.18 12.50 -12.23
N VAL A 220 -10.02 13.77 -11.87
CA VAL A 220 -8.71 14.37 -11.55
C VAL A 220 -8.08 13.66 -10.35
N ARG A 221 -8.84 13.49 -9.26
CA ARG A 221 -8.32 12.81 -8.06
C ARG A 221 -8.05 11.33 -8.31
N GLY A 222 -8.84 10.67 -9.16
CA GLY A 222 -8.63 9.26 -9.50
C GLY A 222 -7.38 9.04 -10.34
N ILE A 223 -7.16 9.89 -11.35
CA ILE A 223 -5.96 9.85 -12.20
C ILE A 223 -4.71 10.19 -11.38
N THR A 224 -4.75 11.22 -10.54
CA THR A 224 -3.59 11.59 -9.71
C THR A 224 -3.27 10.49 -8.71
N TYR A 225 -4.28 9.91 -8.05
CA TYR A 225 -4.08 8.75 -7.19
C TYR A 225 -3.44 7.59 -7.95
N LEU A 226 -3.91 7.28 -9.17
CA LEU A 226 -3.34 6.22 -10.00
C LEU A 226 -1.86 6.48 -10.32
N VAL A 227 -1.51 7.70 -10.71
CA VAL A 227 -0.13 8.10 -11.03
C VAL A 227 0.77 7.95 -9.81
N PHE A 228 0.37 8.48 -8.65
CA PHE A 228 1.17 8.36 -7.43
C PHE A 228 1.26 6.94 -6.90
N LEU A 229 0.18 6.16 -7.00
CA LEU A 229 0.22 4.72 -6.68
C LEU A 229 1.17 3.98 -7.62
N PHE A 230 1.18 4.31 -8.90
CA PHE A 230 2.12 3.73 -9.86
C PHE A 230 3.57 4.06 -9.49
N ILE A 231 3.87 5.33 -9.19
CA ILE A 231 5.21 5.78 -8.75
C ILE A 231 5.63 5.03 -7.48
N ALA A 232 4.74 4.91 -6.48
CA ALA A 232 5.01 4.17 -5.25
C ALA A 232 5.23 2.68 -5.54
N ALA A 233 4.37 2.05 -6.34
CA ALA A 233 4.44 0.63 -6.67
C ALA A 233 5.67 0.25 -7.47
N VAL A 234 6.25 1.18 -8.26
CA VAL A 234 7.55 0.95 -8.89
C VAL A 234 8.59 0.62 -7.81
N ASN A 235 8.60 1.32 -6.67
CA ASN A 235 9.64 1.21 -5.63
C ASN A 235 9.54 0.00 -4.70
N TYR A 236 8.45 -0.78 -4.77
CA TYR A 236 8.20 -1.86 -3.81
C TYR A 236 7.75 -3.14 -4.50
N PRO A 237 8.05 -4.34 -3.96
CA PRO A 237 7.60 -5.61 -4.54
C PRO A 237 6.10 -5.90 -4.31
N VAL A 238 5.48 -5.30 -3.28
CA VAL A 238 4.09 -5.55 -2.89
C VAL A 238 3.25 -4.29 -3.02
N ILE A 239 2.03 -4.46 -3.55
CA ILE A 239 0.96 -3.47 -3.53
C ILE A 239 -0.12 -3.99 -2.56
N PHE A 240 -0.41 -3.26 -1.50
CA PHE A 240 -1.43 -3.60 -0.52
C PHE A 240 -2.63 -2.66 -0.67
N ALA A 241 -3.80 -3.16 -1.03
CA ALA A 241 -5.02 -2.38 -1.20
C ALA A 241 -6.02 -2.66 -0.06
N GLN A 242 -6.68 -1.60 0.41
CA GLN A 242 -7.57 -1.66 1.57
C GLN A 242 -9.06 -1.91 1.24
N ASP A 243 -9.47 -1.72 0.00
CA ASP A 243 -10.86 -1.90 -0.43
C ASP A 243 -10.97 -2.50 -1.83
N LEU A 244 -12.18 -2.89 -2.24
CA LEU A 244 -12.44 -3.54 -3.53
C LEU A 244 -12.86 -2.60 -4.67
N THR A 245 -13.20 -1.33 -4.41
CA THR A 245 -13.90 -0.50 -5.41
C THR A 245 -13.18 0.78 -5.79
N SER A 246 -12.54 1.45 -4.84
CA SER A 246 -11.69 2.62 -5.10
C SER A 246 -10.24 2.19 -5.19
N THR A 247 -9.63 1.85 -4.06
CA THR A 247 -8.18 1.62 -4.01
C THR A 247 -7.79 0.29 -4.63
N GLY A 248 -8.60 -0.76 -4.45
CA GLY A 248 -8.39 -2.05 -5.10
C GLY A 248 -8.52 -2.00 -6.62
N LEU A 249 -9.44 -1.20 -7.14
CA LEU A 249 -9.57 -1.03 -8.60
C LEU A 249 -8.33 -0.35 -9.18
N LEU A 250 -7.85 0.71 -8.54
CA LEU A 250 -6.63 1.41 -8.97
C LEU A 250 -5.39 0.51 -8.82
N ALA A 251 -5.29 -0.25 -7.72
CA ALA A 251 -4.21 -1.21 -7.50
C ALA A 251 -4.21 -2.34 -8.54
N MET A 252 -5.39 -2.84 -8.94
CA MET A 252 -5.54 -3.78 -10.06
C MET A 252 -5.01 -3.18 -11.37
N VAL A 253 -5.34 -1.92 -11.66
CA VAL A 253 -4.82 -1.24 -12.87
C VAL A 253 -3.29 -1.17 -12.81
N VAL A 254 -2.71 -0.73 -11.70
CA VAL A 254 -1.25 -0.69 -11.53
C VAL A 254 -0.61 -2.08 -11.68
N LYS A 255 -1.20 -3.12 -11.08
CA LYS A 255 -0.76 -4.51 -11.21
C LYS A 255 -0.78 -5.02 -12.65
N LYS A 256 -1.74 -4.60 -13.48
CA LYS A 256 -1.75 -4.96 -14.91
C LYS A 256 -0.53 -4.41 -15.66
N PHE A 257 -0.08 -3.20 -15.33
CA PHE A 257 1.12 -2.60 -15.91
C PHE A 257 2.42 -3.10 -15.26
N LEU A 258 2.35 -3.55 -14.01
CA LEU A 258 3.48 -4.07 -13.24
C LEU A 258 3.19 -5.52 -12.76
N PRO A 259 3.08 -6.51 -13.67
CA PRO A 259 2.63 -7.86 -13.36
C PRO A 259 3.54 -8.61 -12.36
N GLN A 260 4.80 -8.22 -12.26
CA GLN A 260 5.78 -8.76 -11.31
C GLN A 260 5.50 -8.41 -9.85
N LYS A 261 4.66 -7.39 -9.58
CA LYS A 261 4.36 -6.91 -8.22
C LYS A 261 3.30 -7.79 -7.59
N LYS A 262 3.41 -8.14 -6.31
CA LYS A 262 2.37 -8.92 -5.62
C LYS A 262 1.24 -8.00 -5.18
N LEU A 263 0.01 -8.27 -5.62
CA LEU A 263 -1.18 -7.53 -5.21
C LEU A 263 -1.86 -8.26 -4.05
N VAL A 264 -1.82 -7.65 -2.87
CA VAL A 264 -2.51 -8.11 -1.66
C VAL A 264 -3.72 -7.21 -1.41
N ILE A 265 -4.90 -7.79 -1.21
CA ILE A 265 -6.12 -7.02 -0.98
C ILE A 265 -6.71 -7.40 0.38
N ARG A 266 -6.84 -6.43 1.28
CA ARG A 266 -7.57 -6.62 2.54
C ARG A 266 -9.02 -6.21 2.37
N VAL A 267 -9.93 -7.06 2.83
CA VAL A 267 -11.37 -6.82 2.78
C VAL A 267 -11.93 -6.86 4.19
N GLY A 268 -12.12 -5.68 4.78
CA GLY A 268 -12.55 -5.55 6.19
C GLY A 268 -14.05 -5.78 6.45
N GLY A 269 -14.87 -5.72 5.40
CA GLY A 269 -16.33 -5.86 5.45
C GLY A 269 -16.89 -6.12 4.05
N ASP A 270 -18.21 -6.24 3.94
CA ASP A 270 -18.88 -6.48 2.65
C ASP A 270 -19.42 -5.16 2.09
N LEU A 271 -18.61 -4.48 1.29
CA LEU A 271 -18.93 -3.14 0.79
C LEU A 271 -20.20 -3.10 -0.08
N LEU A 272 -20.51 -4.19 -0.79
CA LEU A 272 -21.73 -4.28 -1.60
C LEU A 272 -22.96 -4.27 -0.72
N TRP A 273 -23.02 -5.17 0.26
CA TRP A 273 -24.11 -5.28 1.21
C TRP A 273 -24.25 -4.02 2.06
N GLU A 274 -23.15 -3.50 2.61
CA GLU A 274 -23.14 -2.27 3.42
C GLU A 274 -23.77 -1.11 2.65
N ARG A 275 -23.37 -0.88 1.39
CA ARG A 275 -23.96 0.16 0.53
C ARG A 275 -25.45 -0.04 0.30
N LYS A 276 -25.91 -1.29 0.16
CA LYS A 276 -27.34 -1.58 -0.05
C LYS A 276 -28.17 -1.33 1.20
N VAL A 277 -27.64 -1.67 2.38
CA VAL A 277 -28.30 -1.43 3.67
C VAL A 277 -28.40 0.08 3.94
N GLU A 278 -27.31 0.82 3.81
CA GLU A 278 -27.31 2.27 4.04
C GLU A 278 -28.22 3.02 3.05
N ALA A 279 -28.29 2.55 1.81
CA ALA A 279 -29.23 3.05 0.81
C ALA A 279 -30.70 2.62 1.04
N GLY A 280 -30.99 1.85 2.10
CA GLY A 280 -32.33 1.33 2.41
C GLY A 280 -32.86 0.28 1.42
N LYS A 281 -31.99 -0.27 0.55
CA LYS A 281 -32.37 -1.23 -0.50
C LYS A 281 -32.50 -2.66 0.02
N THR A 282 -31.99 -2.94 1.22
CA THR A 282 -32.13 -4.24 1.89
C THR A 282 -32.08 -4.08 3.41
N LYS A 283 -32.74 -4.98 4.12
CA LYS A 283 -32.61 -5.20 5.57
C LYS A 283 -32.14 -6.63 5.90
N LEU A 284 -31.82 -7.40 4.87
CA LEU A 284 -31.33 -8.77 5.02
C LEU A 284 -29.94 -8.78 5.65
N SER A 285 -29.62 -9.84 6.40
CA SER A 285 -28.25 -10.14 6.82
C SER A 285 -27.33 -10.31 5.60
N ILE A 286 -26.00 -10.25 5.79
CA ILE A 286 -25.04 -10.53 4.70
C ILE A 286 -25.33 -11.90 4.09
N ALA A 287 -25.51 -12.93 4.92
CA ALA A 287 -25.77 -14.30 4.47
C ALA A 287 -27.03 -14.39 3.61
N ASP A 288 -28.14 -13.79 4.06
CA ASP A 288 -29.42 -13.86 3.35
C ASP A 288 -29.43 -12.99 2.10
N PHE A 289 -28.70 -11.87 2.10
CA PHE A 289 -28.50 -11.05 0.92
C PHE A 289 -27.84 -11.85 -0.21
N TYR A 290 -26.79 -12.61 0.08
CA TYR A 290 -26.16 -13.45 -0.94
C TYR A 290 -27.02 -14.66 -1.33
N ARG A 291 -27.69 -15.33 -0.38
CA ARG A 291 -28.66 -16.41 -0.68
C ARG A 291 -29.78 -15.96 -1.61
N SER A 292 -30.24 -14.71 -1.48
CA SER A 292 -31.29 -14.16 -2.33
C SER A 292 -30.90 -13.99 -3.81
N GLY A 293 -29.60 -14.07 -4.15
CA GLY A 293 -29.11 -13.90 -5.52
C GLY A 293 -29.17 -12.46 -6.06
N ARG A 294 -29.63 -11.49 -5.26
CA ARG A 294 -29.78 -10.07 -5.67
C ARG A 294 -28.47 -9.40 -6.09
N TYR A 295 -27.34 -9.91 -5.61
CA TYR A 295 -26.00 -9.39 -5.91
C TYR A 295 -25.59 -9.56 -7.38
N LYS A 296 -26.12 -10.57 -8.10
CA LYS A 296 -25.63 -10.99 -9.42
C LYS A 296 -25.69 -9.90 -10.50
N ARG A 297 -26.66 -8.98 -10.42
CA ARG A 297 -26.84 -7.89 -11.39
C ARG A 297 -26.10 -6.61 -10.99
N ASP A 298 -25.50 -6.58 -9.80
CA ASP A 298 -24.89 -5.38 -9.25
C ASP A 298 -23.54 -5.08 -9.92
N ILE A 299 -23.30 -3.81 -10.24
CA ILE A 299 -22.02 -3.37 -10.81
C ILE A 299 -20.89 -3.44 -9.79
N VAL A 300 -21.17 -3.19 -8.51
CA VAL A 300 -20.18 -3.27 -7.42
C VAL A 300 -19.75 -4.72 -7.22
N TYR A 301 -20.67 -5.69 -7.37
CA TYR A 301 -20.33 -7.11 -7.37
C TYR A 301 -19.34 -7.44 -8.50
N ARG A 302 -19.62 -7.00 -9.73
CA ARG A 302 -18.74 -7.24 -10.90
C ARG A 302 -17.37 -6.62 -10.73
N ILE A 303 -17.29 -5.37 -10.25
CA ILE A 303 -16.02 -4.69 -9.95
C ILE A 303 -15.25 -5.46 -8.87
N GLY A 304 -15.91 -5.81 -7.76
CA GLY A 304 -15.30 -6.58 -6.70
C GLY A 304 -14.77 -7.93 -7.18
N GLN A 305 -15.53 -8.63 -8.03
CA GLN A 305 -15.09 -9.89 -8.62
C GLN A 305 -13.85 -9.73 -9.52
N MET A 306 -13.79 -8.70 -10.36
CA MET A 306 -12.61 -8.42 -11.19
C MET A 306 -11.37 -8.15 -10.33
N VAL A 307 -11.53 -7.31 -9.31
CA VAL A 307 -10.44 -6.90 -8.40
C VAL A 307 -9.93 -8.10 -7.60
N LEU A 308 -10.83 -8.89 -7.00
CA LEU A 308 -10.46 -10.10 -6.25
C LEU A 308 -9.75 -11.13 -7.13
N ASN A 309 -10.20 -11.36 -8.37
CA ASN A 309 -9.54 -12.29 -9.28
C ASN A 309 -8.11 -11.85 -9.64
N SER A 310 -7.85 -10.54 -9.70
CA SER A 310 -6.52 -9.99 -9.97
C SER A 310 -5.54 -10.08 -8.80
N ALA A 311 -6.04 -10.31 -7.58
CA ALA A 311 -5.21 -10.40 -6.40
C ALA A 311 -4.37 -11.67 -6.39
N ASP A 312 -3.12 -11.53 -5.92
CA ASP A 312 -2.25 -12.65 -5.60
C ASP A 312 -2.63 -13.26 -4.25
N GLN A 313 -3.02 -12.42 -3.29
CA GLN A 313 -3.48 -12.82 -1.95
C GLN A 313 -4.59 -11.88 -1.45
N ILE A 314 -5.54 -12.42 -0.69
CA ILE A 314 -6.69 -11.71 -0.15
C ILE A 314 -6.75 -11.96 1.35
N ILE A 315 -6.92 -10.90 2.13
CA ILE A 315 -6.98 -10.97 3.59
C ILE A 315 -8.38 -10.60 4.05
N VAL A 316 -9.01 -11.47 4.83
CA VAL A 316 -10.32 -11.22 5.46
C VAL A 316 -10.23 -11.40 6.99
N PRO A 317 -11.05 -10.69 7.78
CA PRO A 317 -10.95 -10.74 9.24
C PRO A 317 -11.70 -11.90 9.90
N ALA A 318 -12.46 -12.69 9.14
CA ALA A 318 -13.25 -13.81 9.66
C ALA A 318 -13.52 -14.89 8.61
N LEU A 319 -13.67 -16.15 9.06
CA LEU A 319 -14.04 -17.30 8.23
C LEU A 319 -15.38 -17.10 7.51
N PHE A 320 -16.37 -16.50 8.18
CA PHE A 320 -17.65 -16.18 7.57
C PHE A 320 -17.50 -15.36 6.27
N LEU A 321 -16.60 -14.37 6.26
CA LEU A 321 -16.37 -13.54 5.09
C LEU A 321 -15.58 -14.29 4.01
N LYS A 322 -14.65 -15.16 4.41
CA LYS A 322 -13.98 -16.10 3.49
C LYS A 322 -15.01 -16.94 2.74
N ASP A 323 -15.97 -17.53 3.45
CA ASP A 323 -17.02 -18.36 2.85
C ASP A 323 -17.88 -17.59 1.84
N ILE A 324 -18.20 -16.32 2.12
CA ILE A 324 -18.92 -15.46 1.18
C ILE A 324 -18.13 -15.31 -0.13
N TYR A 325 -16.84 -14.97 -0.05
CA TYR A 325 -16.02 -14.74 -1.24
C TYR A 325 -15.72 -16.03 -2.03
N VAL A 326 -15.48 -17.16 -1.34
CA VAL A 326 -15.34 -18.46 -2.01
C VAL A 326 -16.65 -18.84 -2.72
N ARG A 327 -17.77 -18.83 -2.00
CA ARG A 327 -19.04 -19.36 -2.52
C ARG A 327 -19.67 -18.47 -3.59
N TYR A 328 -19.71 -17.16 -3.37
CA TYR A 328 -20.49 -16.24 -4.20
C TYR A 328 -19.64 -15.42 -5.17
N TYR A 329 -18.37 -15.16 -4.86
CA TYR A 329 -17.45 -14.50 -5.79
C TYR A 329 -16.60 -15.49 -6.60
N LYS A 330 -16.60 -16.78 -6.22
CA LYS A 330 -15.86 -17.86 -6.89
C LYS A 330 -14.35 -17.66 -6.83
N ILE A 331 -13.87 -17.12 -5.71
CA ILE A 331 -12.44 -16.95 -5.47
C ILE A 331 -11.87 -18.26 -4.93
N PRO A 332 -10.73 -18.75 -5.45
CA PRO A 332 -10.08 -19.94 -4.92
C PRO A 332 -9.70 -19.78 -3.46
N GLU A 333 -9.86 -20.85 -2.68
CA GLU A 333 -9.71 -20.81 -1.23
C GLU A 333 -8.28 -20.48 -0.79
N GLU A 334 -7.30 -20.98 -1.55
CA GLU A 334 -5.86 -20.79 -1.36
C GLU A 334 -5.38 -19.34 -1.57
N LYS A 335 -6.23 -18.48 -2.16
CA LYS A 335 -5.97 -17.05 -2.28
C LYS A 335 -6.45 -16.25 -1.07
N ILE A 336 -7.17 -16.86 -0.13
CA ILE A 336 -7.83 -16.13 0.96
C ILE A 336 -7.30 -16.56 2.32
N ASP A 337 -6.53 -15.68 2.95
CA ASP A 337 -6.07 -15.80 4.31
C ASP A 337 -7.00 -15.10 5.30
N VAL A 338 -7.23 -15.75 6.44
CA VAL A 338 -8.03 -15.18 7.53
C VAL A 338 -7.10 -14.59 8.59
N ILE A 339 -7.01 -13.26 8.62
CA ILE A 339 -6.21 -12.53 9.61
C ILE A 339 -7.15 -11.62 10.41
N LYS A 340 -7.41 -12.00 11.66
CA LYS A 340 -8.30 -11.26 12.57
C LYS A 340 -7.79 -9.85 12.81
N ASN A 341 -8.71 -8.94 13.13
CA ASN A 341 -8.33 -7.61 13.58
C ASN A 341 -7.49 -7.71 14.87
N PRO A 342 -6.46 -6.85 15.03
CA PRO A 342 -5.70 -6.81 16.26
C PRO A 342 -6.58 -6.30 17.40
N LEU A 343 -6.43 -6.91 18.57
CA LEU A 343 -6.99 -6.38 19.81
C LEU A 343 -6.20 -5.14 20.24
N PRO A 344 -6.85 -4.12 20.83
CA PRO A 344 -6.13 -3.01 21.43
C PRO A 344 -5.29 -3.48 22.63
N ASP A 345 -4.26 -2.69 22.96
CA ASP A 345 -3.41 -2.94 24.11
C ASP A 345 -4.22 -2.72 25.41
N ILE A 346 -4.28 -3.74 26.25
CA ILE A 346 -5.05 -3.76 27.50
C ILE A 346 -4.52 -2.70 28.48
N ASN A 347 -3.26 -2.29 28.35
CA ASN A 347 -2.66 -1.26 29.21
C ASN A 347 -3.22 0.15 28.96
N LEU A 348 -3.93 0.38 27.84
CA LEU A 348 -4.63 1.65 27.58
C LEU A 348 -5.90 1.82 28.44
N CYS A 349 -6.29 0.79 29.19
CA CYS A 349 -7.50 0.77 30.01
C CYS A 349 -7.33 1.45 31.38
N GLU A 350 -6.20 2.10 31.68
CA GLU A 350 -5.96 2.70 33.01
C GLU A 350 -6.64 4.06 33.26
N VAL A 351 -7.36 4.62 32.28
CA VAL A 351 -8.08 5.88 32.46
C VAL A 351 -9.45 5.64 33.10
N ASP A 352 -9.65 6.17 34.31
CA ASP A 352 -10.96 6.17 34.96
C ASP A 352 -11.94 7.08 34.19
N ALA A 353 -13.04 6.51 33.69
CA ALA A 353 -14.14 7.32 33.17
C ALA A 353 -14.72 8.21 34.28
N PRO A 354 -15.32 9.37 33.93
CA PRO A 354 -16.01 10.23 34.89
C PRO A 354 -16.98 9.43 35.78
N SER A 355 -16.94 9.71 37.08
CA SER A 355 -17.71 9.04 38.13
C SER A 355 -19.12 9.61 38.22
N GLU A 356 -20.06 9.09 37.42
CA GLU A 356 -21.49 9.44 37.55
C GLU A 356 -22.43 8.22 37.45
N SER A 357 -21.97 7.02 37.80
CA SER A 357 -22.91 5.91 37.96
C SER A 357 -23.61 6.04 39.31
N VAL A 358 -24.92 6.23 39.31
CA VAL A 358 -25.75 6.10 40.51
C VAL A 358 -25.63 4.65 41.01
N GLN A 359 -25.31 4.48 42.29
CA GLN A 359 -25.10 3.15 42.88
C GLN A 359 -26.36 2.29 42.69
N GLY A 360 -26.23 1.17 41.96
CA GLY A 360 -27.32 0.21 41.69
C GLY A 360 -28.01 0.36 40.32
N GLU A 361 -27.71 1.39 39.51
CA GLU A 361 -28.24 1.54 38.16
C GLU A 361 -27.56 0.60 37.15
N LYS A 362 -28.35 -0.18 36.39
CA LYS A 362 -27.83 -1.09 35.35
C LYS A 362 -27.54 -0.32 34.06
N THR A 363 -26.28 -0.24 33.66
CA THR A 363 -25.85 0.45 32.43
C THR A 363 -25.79 -0.53 31.25
N ILE A 364 -26.56 -0.23 30.21
CA ILE A 364 -26.48 -0.90 28.91
C ILE A 364 -25.77 0.04 27.93
N LEU A 365 -24.76 -0.45 27.22
CA LEU A 365 -23.88 0.36 26.39
C LEU A 365 -23.89 -0.12 24.93
N PHE A 366 -23.94 0.84 24.01
CA PHE A 366 -23.53 0.66 22.61
C PHE A 366 -22.52 1.74 22.26
N ALA A 367 -21.42 1.38 21.59
CA ALA A 367 -20.50 2.35 21.00
C ALA A 367 -20.19 2.03 19.53
N GLY A 368 -20.27 3.05 18.67
CA GLY A 368 -19.94 2.93 17.25
C GLY A 368 -20.68 3.94 16.36
N ARG A 369 -20.37 3.91 15.06
CA ARG A 369 -21.01 4.80 14.07
C ARG A 369 -22.52 4.55 13.98
N PHE A 370 -23.34 5.59 14.04
CA PHE A 370 -24.79 5.51 13.90
C PHE A 370 -25.22 5.38 12.44
N LEU A 371 -25.04 4.17 11.91
CA LEU A 371 -25.40 3.75 10.56
C LEU A 371 -26.63 2.82 10.59
N LYS A 372 -27.37 2.73 9.48
CA LYS A 372 -28.54 1.83 9.39
C LYS A 372 -28.18 0.38 9.65
N LEU A 373 -27.01 -0.05 9.16
CA LEU A 373 -26.50 -1.41 9.36
C LEU A 373 -26.26 -1.74 10.84
N LYS A 374 -25.95 -0.74 11.68
CA LYS A 374 -25.75 -0.94 13.12
C LYS A 374 -27.06 -1.11 13.86
N ASN A 375 -28.19 -0.72 13.28
CA ASN A 375 -29.54 -1.09 13.73
C ASN A 375 -29.78 -0.76 15.22
N VAL A 376 -29.25 0.38 15.66
CA VAL A 376 -29.36 0.85 17.06
C VAL A 376 -30.79 1.27 17.39
N ASP A 377 -31.60 1.62 16.38
CA ASP A 377 -33.03 1.87 16.55
C ASP A 377 -33.76 0.67 17.16
N ARG A 378 -33.35 -0.56 16.80
CA ARG A 378 -33.88 -1.79 17.39
C ARG A 378 -33.49 -1.92 18.87
N LEU A 379 -32.27 -1.54 19.24
CA LEU A 379 -31.82 -1.53 20.63
C LEU A 379 -32.62 -0.51 21.46
N ILE A 380 -32.80 0.70 20.95
CA ILE A 380 -33.60 1.74 21.61
C ILE A 380 -35.04 1.24 21.85
N LYS A 381 -35.68 0.68 20.81
CA LYS A 381 -37.04 0.12 20.92
C LYS A 381 -37.10 -1.04 21.92
N ALA A 382 -36.12 -1.94 21.90
CA ALA A 382 -36.06 -3.05 22.84
C ALA A 382 -35.89 -2.56 24.29
N PHE A 383 -35.06 -1.55 24.51
CA PHE A 383 -34.90 -0.94 25.83
C PHE A 383 -36.20 -0.30 26.32
N ILE A 384 -36.85 0.51 25.49
CA ILE A 384 -38.12 1.17 25.82
C ILE A 384 -39.19 0.15 26.22
N VAL A 385 -39.36 -0.92 25.45
CA VAL A 385 -40.39 -1.94 25.69
C VAL A 385 -40.13 -2.73 26.97
N ASN A 386 -38.86 -2.92 27.36
CA ASN A 386 -38.50 -3.75 28.52
C ASN A 386 -38.14 -2.94 29.77
N TYR A 387 -38.17 -1.61 29.71
CA TYR A 387 -37.68 -0.72 30.78
C TYR A 387 -38.27 -1.04 32.16
N ASP A 388 -39.58 -1.29 32.25
CA ASP A 388 -40.25 -1.57 33.52
C ASP A 388 -39.74 -2.84 34.22
N ALA A 389 -39.27 -3.83 33.45
CA ALA A 389 -38.73 -5.07 33.97
C ALA A 389 -37.26 -4.96 34.42
N ILE A 390 -36.54 -3.94 33.93
CA ILE A 390 -35.10 -3.80 34.15
C ILE A 390 -34.71 -2.58 35.00
N LYS A 391 -35.67 -1.69 35.33
CA LYS A 391 -35.41 -0.48 36.13
C LYS A 391 -34.87 -0.79 37.54
N PRO A 392 -33.95 0.01 38.08
CA PRO A 392 -33.32 1.19 37.45
C PRO A 392 -32.24 0.78 36.43
N ALA A 393 -32.42 1.18 35.18
CA ALA A 393 -31.49 0.89 34.09
C ALA A 393 -31.38 2.09 33.16
N ARG A 394 -30.19 2.28 32.59
CA ARG A 394 -29.88 3.36 31.67
C ARG A 394 -29.26 2.80 30.39
N LEU A 395 -29.63 3.38 29.25
CA LEU A 395 -29.03 3.09 27.96
C LEU A 395 -28.09 4.24 27.57
N VAL A 396 -26.82 3.90 27.34
CA VAL A 396 -25.80 4.84 26.87
C VAL A 396 -25.44 4.49 25.43
N LEU A 397 -25.58 5.45 24.53
CA LEU A 397 -25.25 5.33 23.11
C LEU A 397 -24.09 6.29 22.80
N ILE A 398 -22.94 5.77 22.40
CA ILE A 398 -21.73 6.58 22.15
C ILE A 398 -21.39 6.54 20.66
N GLY A 399 -21.35 7.70 20.01
CA GLY A 399 -20.95 7.80 18.61
C GLY A 399 -21.65 8.92 17.85
N GLU A 400 -21.53 8.85 16.53
CA GLU A 400 -22.15 9.79 15.59
C GLU A 400 -22.50 9.07 14.28
N GLY A 401 -23.43 9.64 13.50
CA GLY A 401 -23.74 9.12 12.18
C GLY A 401 -25.09 9.58 11.64
N SER A 402 -25.42 9.11 10.43
CA SER A 402 -26.62 9.53 9.70
C SER A 402 -27.93 9.19 10.40
N GLU A 403 -27.95 8.20 11.28
CA GLU A 403 -29.16 7.78 12.00
C GLU A 403 -29.38 8.50 13.34
N GLU A 404 -28.47 9.39 13.76
CA GLU A 404 -28.59 10.06 15.06
C GLU A 404 -29.91 10.83 15.21
N LYS A 405 -30.33 11.55 14.16
CA LYS A 405 -31.60 12.30 14.16
C LYS A 405 -32.80 11.38 14.39
N ASN A 406 -32.82 10.23 13.73
CA ASN A 406 -33.86 9.21 13.89
C ASN A 406 -33.88 8.68 15.33
N TYR A 407 -32.72 8.43 15.93
CA TYR A 407 -32.62 7.97 17.32
C TYR A 407 -33.18 9.00 18.30
N ARG A 408 -32.80 10.28 18.15
CA ARG A 408 -33.31 11.37 18.99
C ARG A 408 -34.83 11.51 18.88
N GLU A 409 -35.39 11.39 17.68
CA GLU A 409 -36.85 11.43 17.46
C GLU A 409 -37.61 10.27 18.12
N ILE A 410 -37.02 9.06 18.17
CA ILE A 410 -37.61 7.92 18.87
C ILE A 410 -37.58 8.17 20.39
N ILE A 411 -36.43 8.62 20.91
CA ILE A 411 -36.21 8.84 22.34
C ILE A 411 -37.10 9.96 22.88
N SER A 412 -37.22 11.09 22.15
CA SER A 412 -37.98 12.26 22.61
C SER A 412 -39.48 11.99 22.77
N LYS A 413 -40.01 10.96 22.10
CA LYS A 413 -41.42 10.56 22.19
C LYS A 413 -41.71 9.69 23.42
N TRP A 414 -40.69 9.24 24.13
CA TRP A 414 -40.83 8.35 25.28
C TRP A 414 -40.77 9.11 26.61
N GLN A 415 -41.64 8.75 27.55
CA GLN A 415 -41.83 9.46 28.81
C GLN A 415 -40.58 9.45 29.71
N HIS A 416 -39.74 8.42 29.64
CA HIS A 416 -38.51 8.29 30.42
C HIS A 416 -37.25 8.59 29.58
N SER A 417 -37.34 9.53 28.64
CA SER A 417 -36.26 9.89 27.72
C SER A 417 -34.92 10.19 28.40
N SER A 418 -34.91 10.66 29.66
CA SER A 418 -33.69 10.87 30.47
C SER A 418 -32.88 9.60 30.75
N GLN A 419 -33.48 8.42 30.60
CA GLN A 419 -32.84 7.12 30.78
C GLN A 419 -32.05 6.64 29.56
N ILE A 420 -32.08 7.41 28.46
CA ILE A 420 -31.30 7.13 27.26
C ILE A 420 -30.43 8.34 26.95
N SER A 421 -29.11 8.20 27.08
CA SER A 421 -28.16 9.25 26.77
C SER A 421 -27.38 8.96 25.49
N ILE A 422 -27.34 9.93 24.57
CA ILE A 422 -26.49 9.91 23.39
C ILE A 422 -25.28 10.81 23.65
N LEU A 423 -24.08 10.22 23.61
CA LEU A 423 -22.80 10.90 23.79
C LEU A 423 -22.05 10.98 22.44
N PRO A 424 -21.21 12.02 22.24
CA PRO A 424 -20.38 12.12 21.04
C PRO A 424 -19.34 10.99 20.98
N PRO A 425 -18.66 10.80 19.84
CA PRO A 425 -17.52 9.88 19.74
C PRO A 425 -16.46 10.22 20.78
N LEU A 426 -15.98 9.20 21.50
CA LEU A 426 -14.96 9.33 22.54
C LEU A 426 -13.59 8.82 22.06
N LEU A 427 -12.54 9.29 22.73
CA LEU A 427 -11.22 8.68 22.58
C LEU A 427 -11.22 7.26 23.16
N GLN A 428 -10.37 6.38 22.63
CA GLN A 428 -10.35 4.97 23.02
C GLN A 428 -10.18 4.74 24.54
N PRO A 429 -9.28 5.45 25.26
CA PRO A 429 -9.15 5.28 26.71
C PRO A 429 -10.42 5.66 27.48
N GLU A 430 -11.09 6.75 27.10
CA GLU A 430 -12.35 7.18 27.72
C GLU A 430 -13.47 6.16 27.47
N LEU A 431 -13.56 5.66 26.23
CA LEU A 431 -14.52 4.62 25.86
C LEU A 431 -14.34 3.35 26.70
N PHE A 432 -13.10 2.93 26.97
CA PHE A 432 -12.83 1.79 27.85
C PHE A 432 -13.32 2.00 29.28
N GLY A 433 -13.26 3.23 29.79
CA GLY A 433 -13.87 3.55 31.07
C GLY A 433 -15.40 3.36 31.08
N TYR A 434 -16.09 3.67 29.99
CA TYR A 434 -17.53 3.36 29.84
C TYR A 434 -17.79 1.86 29.70
N ILE A 435 -16.99 1.13 28.91
CA ILE A 435 -17.13 -0.32 28.72
C ILE A 435 -16.96 -1.05 30.06
N ARG A 436 -15.95 -0.69 30.86
CA ARG A 436 -15.69 -1.28 32.18
C ARG A 436 -16.86 -1.10 33.17
N LYS A 437 -17.54 0.04 33.11
CA LYS A 437 -18.67 0.37 33.99
C LYS A 437 -20.00 -0.20 33.49
N ALA A 438 -20.09 -0.60 32.22
CA ALA A 438 -21.30 -1.15 31.65
C ALA A 438 -21.59 -2.54 32.21
N ASN A 439 -22.86 -2.81 32.54
CA ASN A 439 -23.31 -4.16 32.89
C ASN A 439 -23.55 -5.02 31.66
N LEU A 440 -23.83 -4.39 30.51
CA LEU A 440 -24.09 -5.08 29.25
C LEU A 440 -23.67 -4.22 28.06
N CYS A 441 -22.72 -4.69 27.26
CA CYS A 441 -22.42 -4.12 25.94
C CYS A 441 -23.24 -4.86 24.87
N VAL A 442 -23.93 -4.11 24.01
CA VAL A 442 -24.83 -4.67 22.98
C VAL A 442 -24.36 -4.28 21.59
N CYS A 443 -24.27 -5.25 20.68
CA CYS A 443 -24.07 -5.00 19.25
C CYS A 443 -25.33 -5.43 18.46
N PRO A 444 -26.26 -4.50 18.16
CA PRO A 444 -27.54 -4.81 17.55
C PRO A 444 -27.51 -4.85 16.00
N SER A 445 -26.32 -4.81 15.40
CA SER A 445 -26.10 -4.74 13.96
C SER A 445 -26.81 -5.85 13.18
N LEU A 446 -27.30 -5.54 11.97
CA LEU A 446 -27.91 -6.53 11.08
C LEU A 446 -26.95 -7.67 10.72
N SER A 447 -25.66 -7.35 10.58
CA SER A 447 -24.56 -8.30 10.46
C SER A 447 -23.26 -7.61 10.84
N GLU A 448 -22.35 -8.34 11.50
CA GLU A 448 -20.97 -7.93 11.78
C GLU A 448 -20.03 -9.05 11.36
N VAL A 449 -18.83 -8.69 10.91
CA VAL A 449 -17.81 -9.67 10.53
C VAL A 449 -16.84 -9.90 11.67
N ASN A 450 -16.30 -8.83 12.25
CA ASN A 450 -15.34 -8.87 13.34
C ASN A 450 -15.43 -7.54 14.13
N PRO A 451 -16.46 -7.39 14.99
CA PRO A 451 -16.79 -6.12 15.62
C PRO A 451 -15.82 -5.78 16.76
N ASN A 452 -14.94 -4.80 16.55
CA ASN A 452 -13.96 -4.37 17.55
C ASN A 452 -14.61 -4.02 18.90
N PHE A 453 -15.77 -3.33 18.92
CA PHE A 453 -16.47 -2.94 20.16
C PHE A 453 -16.90 -4.13 21.05
N ILE A 454 -17.08 -5.32 20.49
CA ILE A 454 -17.42 -6.51 21.28
C ILE A 454 -16.17 -7.28 21.72
N LEU A 455 -15.08 -7.10 21.00
CA LEU A 455 -13.78 -7.64 21.37
C LEU A 455 -13.09 -6.81 22.46
N GLU A 456 -13.33 -5.50 22.43
CA GLU A 456 -13.04 -4.51 23.46
C GLU A 456 -13.98 -4.68 24.66
#